data_AF-U9W4D6-F1
#
_entry.id   AF-U9W4D6-F1
#
_cell.length_a   1.000
_cell.length_b   1.000
_cell.length_c   1.000
_cell.angle_alpha   90.00
_cell.angle_beta   90.00
_cell.angle_gamma   90.00
#
_symmetry.space_group_name_H-M   'P 1'
#
loop_
_entity.id
_entity.type
_entity.pdbx_description
1 polymer ?
#
loop_
_entity_poly.entity_id
_entity_poly.type
_entity_poly.pdbx_seq_one_letter_code
_entity_poly.pdbx_strand_id
1 'polypeptide(L)'
;MSLFRTIFRQTVPIAIALFVPDVAMAESKPKLPSVQAVAERTVSESLTANQKIGVSLLDGEVMLTEDGSRLPALEAVAERAISEDLTANMVIGVLLPDGETVWIREGTLAFESDREADEHSLYRAYSLTKPVTSLAAILLIIDGVIALDQPISDFIPAFADMQVLIDPDSYGETRSAAREITIRHLLTHTSGLGYSTIPSGLSETYARAGIVPGLRLPHPLAPIYGEEPGSLRAFAEKVAELPLRVDPGTEWHYSIGQDVLAAVIETAADQSFESFVQARIFAPLSMDDTGFVVAPEDLSRLTTNYA
;
A
#
# COMPACT_ATOMS: atom_id res chain seq x y z
N MET A 1 -8.24 14.74 -45.40
CA MET A 1 -9.45 14.79 -44.54
C MET A 1 -9.22 13.77 -43.42
N SER A 2 -8.57 14.08 -42.29
CA SER A 2 -8.88 15.05 -41.22
C SER A 2 -10.11 14.66 -40.37
N LEU A 3 -9.94 14.80 -39.05
CA LEU A 3 -10.80 14.43 -37.89
C LEU A 3 -10.62 12.96 -37.47
N PHE A 4 -10.02 12.60 -36.33
CA PHE A 4 -10.12 13.19 -35.00
C PHE A 4 -8.75 13.37 -34.32
N ARG A 5 -8.29 14.64 -34.28
CA ARG A 5 -7.50 15.15 -33.17
C ARG A 5 -8.49 15.75 -32.19
N THR A 6 -8.73 15.08 -31.06
CA THR A 6 -9.33 15.74 -29.90
C THR A 6 -8.23 15.90 -28.85
N ILE A 7 -7.82 17.14 -28.72
CA ILE A 7 -6.94 17.67 -27.69
C ILE A 7 -7.71 17.59 -26.37
N PHE A 8 -7.28 16.73 -25.44
CA PHE A 8 -7.52 16.98 -24.03
C PHE A 8 -6.37 17.84 -23.51
N ARG A 9 -6.55 19.16 -23.60
CA ARG A 9 -5.87 20.12 -22.74
C ARG A 9 -6.60 20.07 -21.41
N GLN A 10 -6.23 19.12 -20.57
CA GLN A 10 -6.44 19.24 -19.13
C GLN A 10 -5.09 18.94 -18.50
N THR A 11 -4.48 19.99 -17.98
CA THR A 11 -3.48 19.92 -16.93
C THR A 11 -4.09 19.05 -15.83
N VAL A 12 -3.73 17.77 -15.80
CA VAL A 12 -3.95 16.96 -14.62
C VAL A 12 -2.93 17.50 -13.62
N PRO A 13 -3.33 18.14 -12.52
CA PRO A 13 -2.37 18.38 -11.45
C PRO A 13 -1.83 17.01 -11.07
N ILE A 14 -0.52 16.82 -11.22
CA ILE A 14 0.15 15.69 -10.59
C ILE A 14 -0.04 15.94 -9.10
N ALA A 15 -1.07 15.32 -8.54
CA ALA A 15 -1.15 15.13 -7.11
C ALA A 15 0.02 14.21 -6.77
N ILE A 16 1.10 14.78 -6.25
CA ILE A 16 2.09 14.03 -5.50
C ILE A 16 1.34 13.53 -4.27
N ALA A 17 0.72 12.36 -4.39
CA ALA A 17 0.21 11.62 -3.26
C ALA A 17 1.41 10.99 -2.57
N LEU A 18 2.08 11.76 -1.70
CA LEU A 18 2.94 11.19 -0.67
C LEU A 18 2.04 10.39 0.26
N PHE A 19 1.87 9.11 -0.02
CA PHE A 19 1.21 8.21 0.92
C PHE A 19 2.23 7.81 1.98
N VAL A 20 2.40 8.67 2.99
CA VAL A 20 3.07 8.29 4.23
C VAL A 20 1.97 7.78 5.16
N PRO A 21 1.95 6.49 5.55
CA PRO A 21 0.96 6.01 6.50
C PRO A 21 1.10 6.78 7.80
N ASP A 22 0.07 7.56 8.12
CA ASP A 22 -0.06 8.26 9.40
C ASP A 22 -0.33 7.19 10.47
N VAL A 23 0.73 6.64 11.07
CA VAL A 23 0.60 5.76 12.23
C VAL A 23 0.35 6.66 13.45
N ALA A 24 -0.91 7.03 13.64
CA ALA A 24 -1.35 7.71 14.85
C ALA A 24 -1.15 6.78 16.05
N MET A 25 -0.03 6.94 16.76
CA MET A 25 0.21 6.26 18.03
C MET A 25 -0.37 7.09 19.18
N ALA A 26 -1.15 6.42 20.03
CA ALA A 26 -1.65 6.93 21.29
C ALA A 26 -0.49 7.32 22.24
N GLU A 27 -0.75 8.33 23.06
CA GLU A 27 0.21 9.28 23.66
C GLU A 27 1.31 8.72 24.58
N SER A 28 2.49 9.36 24.54
CA SER A 28 3.25 9.84 25.74
C SER A 28 4.55 10.62 25.44
N LYS A 29 4.84 10.98 24.19
CA LYS A 29 5.90 11.95 23.83
C LYS A 29 5.29 13.12 23.04
N PRO A 30 5.88 14.33 23.06
CA PRO A 30 5.43 15.42 22.20
C PRO A 30 5.36 14.89 20.76
N LYS A 31 4.20 15.03 20.11
CA LYS A 31 3.98 14.61 18.72
C LYS A 31 5.06 15.28 17.87
N LEU A 32 6.05 14.50 17.44
CA LEU A 32 6.88 14.91 16.32
C LEU A 32 5.93 15.17 15.14
N PRO A 33 6.08 16.29 14.40
CA PRO A 33 5.27 16.51 13.22
C PRO A 33 5.45 15.33 12.27
N SER A 34 4.35 14.84 11.67
CA SER A 34 4.46 13.77 10.67
C SER A 34 5.30 14.27 9.49
N VAL A 35 5.95 13.34 8.78
CA VAL A 35 6.69 13.67 7.54
C VAL A 35 5.79 14.44 6.57
N GLN A 36 4.50 14.12 6.52
CA GLN A 36 3.51 14.87 5.75
C GLN A 36 3.37 16.33 6.24
N ALA A 37 3.24 16.55 7.54
CA ALA A 37 3.14 17.90 8.11
C ALA A 37 4.40 18.73 7.83
N VAL A 38 5.58 18.10 7.85
CA VAL A 38 6.84 18.75 7.47
C VAL A 38 6.92 19.02 5.98
N ALA A 39 6.48 18.10 5.13
CA ALA A 39 6.41 18.33 3.68
C ALA A 39 5.47 19.50 3.34
N GLU A 40 4.25 19.50 3.89
CA GLU A 40 3.27 20.58 3.70
C GLU A 40 3.81 21.93 4.20
N ARG A 41 4.49 21.93 5.36
CA ARG A 41 5.11 23.13 5.92
C ARG A 41 6.27 23.62 5.05
N THR A 42 7.18 22.76 4.62
CA THR A 42 8.34 23.12 3.79
C THR A 42 7.90 23.64 2.42
N VAL A 43 6.88 23.02 1.82
CA VAL A 43 6.25 23.51 0.57
C VAL A 43 5.60 24.88 0.81
N SER A 44 4.90 25.09 1.93
CA SER A 44 4.27 26.37 2.27
C SER A 44 5.31 27.49 2.57
N GLU A 45 6.38 27.17 3.30
CA GLU A 45 7.48 28.09 3.62
C GLU A 45 8.26 28.48 2.35
N SER A 46 8.47 27.55 1.42
CA SER A 46 9.11 27.82 0.13
C SER A 46 8.22 28.61 -0.84
N LEU A 47 6.89 28.50 -0.75
CA LEU A 47 5.95 29.32 -1.53
C LEU A 47 5.78 30.75 -0.99
N THR A 48 5.97 30.97 0.32
CA THR A 48 5.76 32.27 0.98
C THR A 48 7.02 33.11 1.07
N ALA A 49 8.19 32.48 1.17
CA ALA A 49 9.45 33.15 0.89
C ALA A 49 9.57 33.30 -0.63
N ASN A 50 9.57 34.52 -1.15
CA ASN A 50 9.89 34.86 -2.55
C ASN A 50 11.36 34.48 -2.95
N GLN A 51 11.95 33.51 -2.24
CA GLN A 51 13.18 32.84 -2.61
C GLN A 51 12.88 31.92 -3.78
N LYS A 52 13.76 31.96 -4.77
CA LYS A 52 13.72 31.24 -6.04
C LYS A 52 13.85 29.71 -5.87
N ILE A 53 13.08 29.07 -5.00
CA ILE A 53 12.89 27.62 -4.99
C ILE A 53 11.68 27.36 -5.89
N GLY A 54 11.92 27.53 -7.20
CA GLY A 54 10.88 27.43 -8.21
C GLY A 54 10.41 26.00 -8.37
N VAL A 55 9.32 25.61 -7.69
CA VAL A 55 8.48 24.51 -8.18
C VAL A 55 7.59 25.09 -9.28
N SER A 56 8.19 25.34 -10.44
CA SER A 56 7.47 25.69 -11.67
C SER A 56 7.28 24.42 -12.49
N LEU A 57 6.30 23.59 -12.12
CA LEU A 57 5.73 22.58 -13.02
C LEU A 57 4.76 23.28 -13.99
N LEU A 58 5.29 24.21 -14.78
CA LEU A 58 4.60 24.80 -15.93
C LEU A 58 5.59 24.71 -17.09
N ASP A 59 5.25 23.86 -18.06
CA ASP A 59 5.93 23.64 -19.36
C ASP A 59 7.02 22.56 -19.48
N GLY A 60 7.21 21.69 -18.48
CA GLY A 60 7.97 20.44 -18.67
C GLY A 60 9.48 20.60 -18.78
N GLU A 61 10.03 21.78 -18.49
CA GLU A 61 11.47 21.99 -18.33
C GLU A 61 11.86 21.89 -16.85
N VAL A 62 12.74 20.93 -16.53
CA VAL A 62 13.39 20.84 -15.22
C VAL A 62 14.52 21.86 -15.19
N MET A 63 14.31 22.97 -14.49
CA MET A 63 15.31 24.02 -14.36
C MET A 63 16.28 23.67 -13.22
N LEU A 64 17.58 23.65 -13.52
CA LEU A 64 18.64 23.56 -12.51
C LEU A 64 18.68 24.86 -11.69
N THR A 65 18.73 24.76 -10.37
CA THR A 65 19.04 25.90 -9.49
C THR A 65 20.53 26.24 -9.52
N GLU A 66 20.91 27.39 -8.94
CA GLU A 66 22.31 27.88 -8.91
C GLU A 66 23.27 26.90 -8.19
N ASP A 67 22.75 26.00 -7.36
CA ASP A 67 23.46 24.91 -6.67
C ASP A 67 23.53 23.59 -7.48
N GLY A 68 22.89 23.54 -8.66
CA GLY A 68 22.83 22.34 -9.50
C GLY A 68 21.71 21.37 -9.18
N SER A 69 20.82 21.69 -8.22
CA SER A 69 19.66 20.86 -7.92
C SER A 69 18.63 20.89 -9.05
N ARG A 70 18.08 19.71 -9.37
CA ARG A 70 16.98 19.56 -10.33
C ARG A 70 15.61 19.66 -9.66
N LEU A 71 15.55 19.37 -8.36
CA LEU A 71 14.31 19.24 -7.59
C LEU A 71 14.49 19.80 -6.16
N PRO A 72 14.86 21.09 -6.01
CA PRO A 72 15.33 21.67 -4.74
C PRO A 72 14.29 21.63 -3.62
N ALA A 73 12.99 21.66 -3.96
CA ALA A 73 11.94 21.55 -2.97
C ALA A 73 11.82 20.13 -2.39
N LEU A 74 12.06 19.09 -3.20
CA LEU A 74 12.00 17.70 -2.74
C LEU A 74 13.29 17.35 -1.96
N GLU A 75 14.44 17.88 -2.37
CA GLU A 75 15.69 17.75 -1.62
C GLU A 75 15.54 18.38 -0.23
N ALA A 76 15.03 19.61 -0.14
CA ALA A 76 14.77 20.26 1.14
C ALA A 76 13.80 19.48 2.05
N VAL A 77 12.82 18.77 1.48
CA VAL A 77 11.92 17.89 2.26
C VAL A 77 12.71 16.71 2.83
N ALA A 78 13.53 16.06 2.02
CA ALA A 78 14.34 14.92 2.44
C ALA A 78 15.37 15.35 3.50
N GLU A 79 16.15 16.39 3.26
CA GLU A 79 17.14 16.96 4.19
C GLU A 79 16.51 17.32 5.54
N ARG A 80 15.32 17.93 5.51
CA ARG A 80 14.61 18.31 6.73
C ARG A 80 14.10 17.09 7.50
N ALA A 81 13.59 16.08 6.79
CA ALA A 81 13.14 14.85 7.44
C ALA A 81 14.28 14.13 8.18
N ILE A 82 15.50 14.19 7.64
CA ILE A 82 16.69 13.61 8.30
C ILE A 82 17.19 14.51 9.43
N SER A 83 17.36 15.82 9.18
CA SER A 83 17.92 16.75 10.18
C SER A 83 17.02 16.98 11.40
N GLU A 84 15.71 16.72 11.27
CA GLU A 84 14.75 16.74 12.40
C GLU A 84 14.54 15.35 13.02
N ASP A 85 15.36 14.34 12.67
CA ASP A 85 15.30 12.95 13.16
C ASP A 85 13.92 12.30 12.99
N LEU A 86 13.16 12.66 11.94
CA LEU A 86 11.83 12.11 11.68
C LEU A 86 11.88 10.72 11.04
N THR A 87 12.93 10.45 10.28
CA THR A 87 13.23 9.17 9.65
C THR A 87 14.74 9.02 9.49
N ALA A 88 15.24 7.78 9.49
CA ALA A 88 16.65 7.49 9.27
C ALA A 88 17.10 7.79 7.83
N ASN A 89 16.18 7.64 6.87
CA ASN A 89 16.41 7.96 5.46
C ASN A 89 15.15 8.37 4.71
N MET A 90 15.35 8.98 3.56
CA MET A 90 14.34 9.26 2.55
C MET A 90 14.96 9.15 1.15
N VAL A 91 14.45 8.21 0.35
CA VAL A 91 14.86 8.03 -1.06
C VAL A 91 13.66 8.35 -1.95
N ILE A 92 13.82 9.30 -2.86
CA ILE A 92 12.76 9.79 -3.76
C ILE A 92 13.22 9.63 -5.20
N GLY A 93 12.47 8.84 -5.98
CA GLY A 93 12.66 8.72 -7.43
C GLY A 93 11.59 9.50 -8.19
N VAL A 94 11.99 10.35 -9.13
CA VAL A 94 11.09 11.11 -10.01
C VAL A 94 11.40 10.78 -11.46
N LEU A 95 10.47 10.08 -12.12
CA LEU A 95 10.54 9.83 -13.55
C LEU A 95 10.13 11.08 -14.33
N LEU A 96 11.03 11.60 -15.15
CA LEU A 96 10.82 12.78 -15.96
C LEU A 96 10.19 12.43 -17.32
N PRO A 97 9.59 13.41 -18.04
CA PRO A 97 8.94 13.17 -19.33
C PRO A 97 9.85 12.61 -20.43
N ASP A 98 11.17 12.83 -20.32
CA ASP A 98 12.18 12.31 -21.24
C ASP A 98 12.60 10.86 -20.92
N GLY A 99 12.08 10.29 -19.84
CA GLY A 99 12.36 8.94 -19.38
C GLY A 99 13.55 8.83 -18.41
N GLU A 100 14.18 9.95 -18.05
CA GLU A 100 15.22 9.95 -17.02
C GLU A 100 14.60 9.90 -15.61
N THR A 101 15.19 9.12 -14.71
CA THR A 101 14.83 9.16 -13.28
C THR A 101 15.83 10.01 -12.51
N VAL A 102 15.35 11.05 -11.85
CA VAL A 102 16.12 11.81 -10.86
C VAL A 102 15.91 11.19 -9.49
N TRP A 103 17.00 10.97 -8.76
CA TRP A 103 16.99 10.36 -7.44
C TRP A 103 17.52 11.33 -6.39
N ILE A 104 16.76 11.52 -5.33
CA ILE A 104 17.16 12.20 -4.10
C ILE A 104 17.39 11.11 -3.05
N ARG A 105 18.53 11.17 -2.37
CA ARG A 105 18.99 10.15 -1.42
C ARG A 105 19.50 10.85 -0.18
N GLU A 106 18.75 10.75 0.91
CA GLU A 106 19.14 11.37 2.17
C GLU A 106 19.10 10.35 3.30
N GLY A 107 20.11 10.40 4.17
CA GLY A 107 20.21 9.57 5.37
C GLY A 107 20.78 8.16 5.14
N THR A 108 20.59 7.29 6.13
CA THR A 108 21.24 5.98 6.23
C THR A 108 20.21 4.86 6.47
N LEU A 109 20.61 3.60 6.27
CA LEU A 109 19.69 2.45 6.39
C LEU A 109 19.02 2.33 7.78
N ALA A 110 19.65 2.92 8.81
CA ALA A 110 19.16 3.03 10.17
C ALA A 110 19.80 4.28 10.83
N PHE A 111 19.17 4.90 11.82
CA PHE A 111 19.73 6.06 12.55
C PHE A 111 21.15 5.84 13.05
N GLU A 112 21.45 4.61 13.46
CA GLU A 112 22.75 4.16 13.96
C GLU A 112 23.68 3.57 12.88
N SER A 113 23.21 3.47 11.64
CA SER A 113 23.96 2.93 10.51
C SER A 113 24.88 3.98 9.90
N ASP A 114 26.05 3.55 9.47
CA ASP A 114 27.00 4.29 8.64
C ASP A 114 26.78 4.08 7.13
N ARG A 115 25.83 3.24 6.74
CA ARG A 115 25.53 2.91 5.34
C ARG A 115 24.42 3.82 4.82
N GLU A 116 24.74 4.60 3.80
CA GLU A 116 23.78 5.46 3.12
C GLU A 116 22.65 4.66 2.48
N ALA A 117 21.45 5.24 2.49
CA ALA A 117 20.30 4.71 1.77
C ALA A 117 20.30 5.22 0.33
N ASP A 118 19.87 4.36 -0.59
CA ASP A 118 19.88 4.61 -2.03
C ASP A 118 18.69 3.92 -2.72
N GLU A 119 18.59 4.06 -4.04
CA GLU A 119 17.54 3.45 -4.86
C GLU A 119 17.57 1.91 -4.87
N HIS A 120 18.63 1.30 -4.35
CA HIS A 120 18.80 -0.15 -4.25
C HIS A 120 18.59 -0.66 -2.82
N SER A 121 18.24 0.23 -1.89
CA SER A 121 17.92 -0.12 -0.52
C SER A 121 16.55 -0.80 -0.45
N LEU A 122 16.42 -1.82 0.41
CA LEU A 122 15.20 -2.61 0.51
C LEU A 122 14.26 -2.05 1.58
N TYR A 123 13.00 -1.92 1.19
CA TYR A 123 11.92 -1.39 2.04
C TYR A 123 10.78 -2.40 2.15
N ARG A 124 10.13 -2.41 3.32
CA ARG A 124 8.87 -3.14 3.51
C ARG A 124 7.76 -2.36 2.81
N ALA A 125 7.24 -2.88 1.70
CA ALA A 125 6.26 -2.18 0.87
C ALA A 125 4.86 -2.04 1.53
N TYR A 126 4.53 -2.91 2.50
CA TYR A 126 3.22 -2.96 3.15
C TYR A 126 2.07 -2.89 2.12
N SER A 127 1.16 -1.93 2.26
CA SER A 127 -0.03 -1.80 1.42
C SER A 127 0.27 -1.34 -0.02
N LEU A 128 1.51 -0.95 -0.34
CA LEU A 128 1.94 -0.78 -1.74
C LEU A 128 1.96 -2.11 -2.52
N THR A 129 1.81 -3.25 -1.83
CA THR A 129 1.56 -4.55 -2.46
C THR A 129 0.18 -4.62 -3.14
N LYS A 130 -0.82 -3.87 -2.67
CA LYS A 130 -2.21 -3.98 -3.18
C LYS A 130 -2.36 -3.65 -4.67
N PRO A 131 -1.72 -2.59 -5.21
CA PRO A 131 -1.67 -2.38 -6.66
C PRO A 131 -1.09 -3.57 -7.45
N VAL A 132 -0.07 -4.28 -6.91
CA VAL A 132 0.50 -5.47 -7.55
C VAL A 132 -0.52 -6.62 -7.56
N THR A 133 -1.17 -6.88 -6.42
CA THR A 133 -2.25 -7.89 -6.34
C THR A 133 -3.42 -7.56 -7.26
N SER A 134 -3.78 -6.28 -7.35
CA SER A 134 -4.85 -5.81 -8.24
C SER A 134 -4.47 -5.98 -9.72
N LEU A 135 -3.23 -5.68 -10.09
CA LEU A 135 -2.70 -5.94 -11.43
C LEU A 135 -2.73 -7.44 -11.76
N ALA A 136 -2.33 -8.29 -10.82
CA ALA A 136 -2.37 -9.74 -10.97
C ALA A 136 -3.79 -10.26 -11.26
N ALA A 137 -4.80 -9.76 -10.52
CA ALA A 137 -6.19 -10.06 -10.79
C ALA A 137 -6.65 -9.55 -12.17
N ILE A 138 -6.24 -8.34 -12.57
CA ILE A 138 -6.55 -7.79 -13.89
C ILE A 138 -5.94 -8.64 -15.01
N LEU A 139 -4.71 -9.15 -14.85
CA LEU A 139 -4.09 -10.04 -15.84
C LEU A 139 -4.90 -11.34 -16.01
N LEU A 140 -5.38 -11.94 -14.92
CA LEU A 140 -6.27 -13.11 -14.99
C LEU A 140 -7.63 -12.79 -15.63
N ILE A 141 -8.16 -11.58 -15.44
CA ILE A 141 -9.39 -11.12 -16.11
C ILE A 141 -9.17 -10.99 -17.61
N ILE A 142 -8.04 -10.40 -18.02
CA ILE A 142 -7.67 -10.26 -19.44
C ILE A 142 -7.51 -11.64 -20.10
N ASP A 143 -6.92 -12.59 -19.37
CA ASP A 143 -6.75 -13.98 -19.82
C ASP A 143 -8.08 -14.77 -19.83
N GLY A 144 -9.17 -14.20 -19.29
CA GLY A 144 -10.49 -14.83 -19.21
C GLY A 144 -10.59 -15.95 -18.17
N VAL A 145 -9.66 -16.00 -17.20
CA VAL A 145 -9.61 -17.01 -16.14
C VAL A 145 -10.59 -16.69 -15.00
N ILE A 146 -10.72 -15.40 -14.67
CA ILE A 146 -11.67 -14.91 -13.66
C ILE A 146 -12.48 -13.74 -14.22
N ALA A 147 -13.61 -13.40 -13.62
CA ALA A 147 -14.39 -12.21 -13.99
C ALA A 147 -14.66 -11.30 -12.78
N LEU A 148 -14.84 -10.00 -13.04
CA LEU A 148 -15.09 -9.00 -11.99
C LEU A 148 -16.30 -9.36 -11.11
N ASP A 149 -17.39 -9.83 -11.72
CA ASP A 149 -18.63 -10.13 -11.01
C ASP A 149 -18.77 -11.63 -10.67
N GLN A 150 -17.67 -12.39 -10.79
CA GLN A 150 -17.62 -13.79 -10.38
C GLN A 150 -17.60 -13.89 -8.85
N PRO A 151 -18.43 -14.75 -8.23
CA PRO A 151 -18.36 -15.04 -6.80
C PRO A 151 -16.99 -15.61 -6.41
N ILE A 152 -16.44 -15.18 -5.28
CA ILE A 152 -15.15 -15.72 -4.80
C ILE A 152 -15.29 -17.14 -4.25
N SER A 153 -16.52 -17.56 -3.91
CA SER A 153 -16.88 -18.90 -3.48
C SER A 153 -16.60 -19.97 -4.55
N ASP A 154 -16.57 -19.59 -5.83
CA ASP A 154 -16.13 -20.47 -6.93
C ASP A 154 -14.69 -20.96 -6.74
N PHE A 155 -13.85 -20.17 -6.07
CA PHE A 155 -12.43 -20.46 -5.82
C PHE A 155 -12.20 -20.90 -4.37
N ILE A 156 -12.89 -20.26 -3.43
CA ILE A 156 -12.77 -20.53 -1.99
C ILE A 156 -14.18 -20.78 -1.42
N PRO A 157 -14.67 -22.04 -1.47
CA PRO A 157 -16.06 -22.36 -1.12
C PRO A 157 -16.51 -21.95 0.27
N ALA A 158 -15.57 -21.73 1.21
CA ALA A 158 -15.87 -21.24 2.55
C ALA A 158 -16.62 -19.88 2.56
N PHE A 159 -16.54 -19.10 1.48
CA PHE A 159 -17.22 -17.81 1.35
C PHE A 159 -18.65 -17.87 0.80
N ALA A 160 -19.23 -19.05 0.54
CA ALA A 160 -20.56 -19.16 -0.08
C ALA A 160 -21.70 -18.64 0.82
N ASP A 161 -21.66 -18.94 2.13
CA ASP A 161 -22.77 -18.70 3.07
C ASP A 161 -22.42 -17.66 4.15
N MET A 162 -21.79 -16.55 3.74
CA MET A 162 -21.33 -15.51 4.67
C MET A 162 -22.48 -14.94 5.52
N GLN A 163 -22.18 -14.72 6.79
CA GLN A 163 -23.01 -13.94 7.69
C GLN A 163 -22.56 -12.48 7.71
N VAL A 164 -23.44 -11.57 8.09
CA VAL A 164 -23.21 -10.12 8.21
C VAL A 164 -23.67 -9.68 9.60
N LEU A 165 -22.89 -8.84 10.27
CA LEU A 165 -23.28 -8.22 11.52
C LEU A 165 -24.58 -7.42 11.36
N ILE A 166 -25.46 -7.48 12.36
CA ILE A 166 -26.64 -6.60 12.41
C ILE A 166 -26.21 -5.17 12.74
N ASP A 167 -25.23 -5.01 13.63
CA ASP A 167 -24.58 -3.74 13.95
C ASP A 167 -23.13 -3.76 13.44
N PRO A 168 -22.76 -2.96 12.42
CA PRO A 168 -21.42 -2.96 11.84
C PRO A 168 -20.31 -2.54 12.83
N ASP A 169 -20.67 -1.84 13.91
CA ASP A 169 -19.72 -1.28 14.87
C ASP A 169 -19.58 -2.15 16.13
N SER A 170 -20.35 -3.24 16.23
CA SER A 170 -20.36 -4.12 17.40
C SER A 170 -20.41 -5.59 17.00
N TYR A 171 -19.44 -6.38 17.50
CA TYR A 171 -19.48 -7.82 17.30
C TYR A 171 -20.65 -8.45 18.05
N GLY A 172 -21.48 -9.24 17.37
CA GLY A 172 -22.64 -9.85 18.01
C GLY A 172 -23.56 -10.57 17.05
N GLU A 173 -24.84 -10.20 17.09
CA GLU A 173 -25.87 -10.83 16.28
C GLU A 173 -25.58 -10.66 14.79
N THR A 174 -25.89 -11.70 14.02
CA THR A 174 -25.65 -11.75 12.59
C THR A 174 -26.90 -12.20 11.83
N ARG A 175 -26.89 -11.94 10.53
CA ARG A 175 -27.87 -12.42 9.56
C ARG A 175 -27.15 -12.90 8.31
N SER A 176 -27.83 -13.67 7.46
CA SER A 176 -27.26 -14.06 6.16
C SER A 176 -26.98 -12.84 5.28
N ALA A 177 -25.87 -12.91 4.53
CA ALA A 177 -25.54 -11.90 3.53
C ALA A 177 -26.58 -11.88 2.41
N ALA A 178 -26.91 -10.69 1.92
CA ALA A 178 -27.86 -10.49 0.83
C ALA A 178 -27.31 -10.92 -0.55
N ARG A 179 -25.99 -11.11 -0.65
CA ARG A 179 -25.29 -11.60 -1.84
C ARG A 179 -23.88 -12.10 -1.48
N GLU A 180 -23.29 -12.86 -2.39
CA GLU A 180 -21.91 -13.32 -2.28
C GLU A 180 -20.91 -12.18 -2.58
N ILE A 181 -19.69 -12.35 -2.06
CA ILE A 181 -18.55 -11.47 -2.38
C ILE A 181 -18.06 -11.81 -3.79
N THR A 182 -17.76 -10.79 -4.59
CA THR A 182 -17.20 -10.95 -5.94
C THR A 182 -15.76 -10.44 -6.01
N ILE A 183 -15.04 -10.78 -7.08
CA ILE A 183 -13.70 -10.25 -7.36
C ILE A 183 -13.68 -8.72 -7.32
N ARG A 184 -14.71 -8.08 -7.91
CA ARG A 184 -14.89 -6.61 -7.91
C ARG A 184 -14.93 -6.09 -6.48
N HIS A 185 -15.69 -6.72 -5.59
CA HIS A 185 -15.81 -6.27 -4.21
C HIS A 185 -14.49 -6.32 -3.45
N LEU A 186 -13.62 -7.31 -3.72
CA LEU A 186 -12.27 -7.36 -3.15
C LEU A 186 -11.37 -6.25 -3.71
N LEU A 187 -11.41 -6.01 -5.02
CA LEU A 187 -10.65 -4.95 -5.69
C LEU A 187 -11.04 -3.54 -5.21
N THR A 188 -12.31 -3.33 -4.88
CA THR A 188 -12.84 -2.00 -4.54
C THR A 188 -12.98 -1.75 -3.04
N HIS A 189 -12.56 -2.68 -2.18
CA HIS A 189 -12.79 -2.59 -0.73
C HIS A 189 -14.28 -2.42 -0.37
N THR A 190 -15.16 -3.13 -1.08
CA THR A 190 -16.60 -3.13 -0.83
C THR A 190 -17.11 -4.54 -0.53
N SER A 191 -16.27 -5.43 -0.04
CA SER A 191 -16.66 -6.82 0.28
C SER A 191 -17.37 -6.98 1.62
N GLY A 192 -17.41 -5.93 2.44
CA GLY A 192 -17.88 -6.02 3.82
C GLY A 192 -16.83 -6.57 4.80
N LEU A 193 -15.63 -6.95 4.33
CA LEU A 193 -14.56 -7.42 5.21
C LEU A 193 -13.98 -6.30 6.10
N GLY A 194 -13.55 -6.67 7.30
CA GLY A 194 -12.84 -5.78 8.23
C GLY A 194 -11.31 -5.76 8.05
N TYR A 195 -10.64 -5.10 9.00
CA TYR A 195 -9.19 -5.16 9.22
C TYR A 195 -8.93 -5.08 10.73
N SER A 196 -7.97 -5.84 11.25
CA SER A 196 -7.63 -5.82 12.68
C SER A 196 -7.12 -4.46 13.20
N THR A 197 -6.56 -3.61 12.33
CA THR A 197 -6.02 -2.29 12.68
C THR A 197 -6.94 -1.12 12.32
N ILE A 198 -8.06 -1.38 11.63
CA ILE A 198 -9.05 -0.35 11.29
C ILE A 198 -10.28 -0.55 12.17
N PRO A 199 -10.66 0.42 13.01
CA PRO A 199 -11.79 0.29 13.92
C PRO A 199 -13.09 -0.12 13.22
N SER A 200 -13.72 -1.16 13.73
CA SER A 200 -15.02 -1.72 13.30
C SER A 200 -15.48 -2.74 14.35
N GLY A 201 -16.70 -3.26 14.21
CA GLY A 201 -17.17 -4.40 15.00
C GLY A 201 -16.36 -5.69 14.81
N LEU A 202 -15.41 -5.74 13.87
CA LEU A 202 -14.61 -6.94 13.58
C LEU A 202 -13.15 -6.85 14.03
N SER A 203 -12.62 -5.67 14.35
CA SER A 203 -11.16 -5.45 14.46
C SER A 203 -10.54 -6.27 15.58
N GLU A 204 -11.14 -6.25 16.77
CA GLU A 204 -10.65 -7.05 17.91
C GLU A 204 -10.84 -8.55 17.67
N THR A 205 -11.97 -8.94 17.07
CA THR A 205 -12.23 -10.36 16.75
C THR A 205 -11.20 -10.90 15.76
N TYR A 206 -10.85 -10.12 14.72
CA TYR A 206 -9.81 -10.48 13.76
C TYR A 206 -8.46 -10.64 14.47
N ALA A 207 -8.08 -9.69 15.33
CA ALA A 207 -6.83 -9.77 16.09
C ALA A 207 -6.78 -11.03 17.00
N ARG A 208 -7.87 -11.32 17.71
CA ARG A 208 -8.00 -12.53 18.55
C ARG A 208 -7.97 -13.83 17.74
N ALA A 209 -8.44 -13.80 16.49
CA ALA A 209 -8.42 -14.94 15.58
C ALA A 209 -7.08 -15.13 14.86
N GLY A 210 -6.07 -14.29 15.10
CA GLY A 210 -4.78 -14.33 14.40
C GLY A 210 -4.81 -13.73 12.99
N ILE A 211 -5.89 -13.05 12.61
CA ILE A 211 -6.06 -12.38 11.31
C ILE A 211 -5.43 -10.98 11.40
N VAL A 212 -4.09 -10.94 11.40
CA VAL A 212 -3.28 -9.72 11.58
C VAL A 212 -2.32 -9.45 10.41
N PRO A 213 -2.80 -9.34 9.16
CA PRO A 213 -1.92 -9.18 8.01
C PRO A 213 -1.12 -7.87 8.08
N GLY A 214 0.18 -7.97 7.78
CA GLY A 214 1.10 -6.84 7.73
C GLY A 214 1.72 -6.45 9.07
N LEU A 215 1.38 -7.10 10.18
CA LEU A 215 1.96 -6.84 11.50
C LEU A 215 2.98 -7.92 11.87
N ARG A 216 4.27 -7.59 11.72
CA ARG A 216 5.40 -8.44 12.14
C ARG A 216 6.01 -8.03 13.49
N LEU A 217 5.60 -6.88 14.02
CA LEU A 217 6.02 -6.35 15.32
C LEU A 217 4.80 -6.20 16.24
N PRO A 218 4.98 -6.27 17.57
CA PRO A 218 3.92 -5.98 18.53
C PRO A 218 3.37 -4.57 18.28
N HIS A 219 2.09 -4.47 17.92
CA HIS A 219 1.43 -3.19 17.63
C HIS A 219 0.37 -2.91 18.70
N PRO A 220 0.36 -1.71 19.34
CA PRO A 220 -0.57 -1.44 20.44
C PRO A 220 -2.04 -1.45 20.03
N LEU A 221 -2.36 -1.20 18.75
CA LEU A 221 -3.73 -1.31 18.23
C LEU A 221 -4.12 -2.73 17.78
N ALA A 222 -3.17 -3.67 17.72
CA ALA A 222 -3.43 -5.06 17.31
C ALA A 222 -2.39 -6.01 17.94
N PRO A 223 -2.54 -6.33 19.23
CA PRO A 223 -1.73 -7.35 19.89
C PRO A 223 -1.90 -8.69 19.18
N ILE A 224 -0.80 -9.38 18.92
CA ILE A 224 -0.80 -10.69 18.26
C ILE A 224 -1.18 -11.74 19.31
N TYR A 225 -2.41 -12.24 19.23
CA TYR A 225 -2.96 -13.21 20.20
C TYR A 225 -2.99 -14.65 19.68
N GLY A 226 -3.14 -14.83 18.36
CA GLY A 226 -3.31 -16.12 17.70
C GLY A 226 -2.12 -16.54 16.85
N GLU A 227 -2.11 -17.81 16.43
CA GLU A 227 -1.16 -18.31 15.43
C GLU A 227 -1.53 -17.75 14.05
N GLU A 228 -0.55 -17.22 13.33
CA GLU A 228 -0.74 -16.72 11.97
C GLU A 228 -1.08 -17.91 11.04
N PRO A 229 -2.10 -17.81 10.18
CA PRO A 229 -2.40 -18.86 9.23
C PRO A 229 -1.19 -19.16 8.34
N GLY A 230 -0.82 -20.44 8.22
CA GLY A 230 0.40 -20.87 7.53
C GLY A 230 0.38 -20.77 6.00
N SER A 231 -0.74 -20.32 5.40
CA SER A 231 -0.88 -20.11 3.95
C SER A 231 -1.98 -19.09 3.64
N LEU A 232 -1.95 -18.51 2.42
CA LEU A 232 -3.01 -17.60 1.95
C LEU A 232 -4.39 -18.27 1.94
N ARG A 233 -4.45 -19.55 1.56
CA ARG A 233 -5.70 -20.31 1.61
C ARG A 233 -6.22 -20.50 3.03
N ALA A 234 -5.35 -20.92 3.97
CA ALA A 234 -5.74 -21.07 5.37
C ALA A 234 -6.16 -19.72 5.97
N PHE A 235 -5.49 -18.63 5.59
CA PHE A 235 -5.87 -17.27 5.96
C PHE A 235 -7.28 -16.93 5.46
N ALA A 236 -7.56 -17.14 4.17
CA ALA A 236 -8.86 -16.83 3.57
C ALA A 236 -9.99 -17.69 4.17
N GLU A 237 -9.75 -18.98 4.40
CA GLU A 237 -10.70 -19.87 5.07
C GLU A 237 -10.97 -19.42 6.51
N LYS A 238 -9.93 -18.97 7.24
CA LYS A 238 -10.09 -18.42 8.58
C LYS A 238 -10.90 -17.13 8.61
N VAL A 239 -10.71 -16.27 7.61
CA VAL A 239 -11.50 -15.05 7.43
C VAL A 239 -12.97 -15.38 7.18
N ALA A 240 -13.26 -16.43 6.39
CA ALA A 240 -14.62 -16.86 6.09
C ALA A 240 -15.39 -17.42 7.31
N GLU A 241 -14.69 -17.82 8.38
CA GLU A 241 -15.34 -18.23 9.64
C GLU A 241 -15.99 -17.05 10.39
N LEU A 242 -15.65 -15.80 10.05
CA LEU A 242 -16.13 -14.60 10.71
C LEU A 242 -17.15 -13.85 9.85
N PRO A 243 -18.11 -13.12 10.45
CA PRO A 243 -19.10 -12.37 9.70
C PRO A 243 -18.47 -11.15 8.98
N LEU A 244 -19.18 -10.67 7.98
CA LEU A 244 -18.94 -9.38 7.33
C LEU A 244 -19.47 -8.23 8.19
N ARG A 245 -18.89 -7.04 8.03
CA ARG A 245 -19.37 -5.81 8.65
C ARG A 245 -20.71 -5.36 8.05
N VAL A 246 -20.80 -5.41 6.72
CA VAL A 246 -21.98 -5.02 5.93
C VAL A 246 -22.12 -5.94 4.72
N ASP A 247 -23.26 -5.88 4.03
CA ASP A 247 -23.45 -6.67 2.81
C ASP A 247 -22.44 -6.28 1.72
N PRO A 248 -21.97 -7.24 0.91
CA PRO A 248 -21.06 -6.93 -0.19
C PRO A 248 -21.68 -5.92 -1.17
N GLY A 249 -20.90 -4.92 -1.54
CA GLY A 249 -21.24 -3.87 -2.50
C GLY A 249 -22.03 -2.68 -1.93
N THR A 250 -22.35 -2.66 -0.63
CA THR A 250 -23.16 -1.57 -0.05
C THR A 250 -22.35 -0.41 0.51
N GLU A 251 -21.15 -0.66 1.02
CA GLU A 251 -20.26 0.38 1.55
C GLU A 251 -18.80 0.13 1.21
N TRP A 252 -18.03 1.21 1.13
CA TRP A 252 -16.58 1.15 1.09
C TRP A 252 -16.00 1.05 2.51
N HIS A 253 -15.08 0.12 2.71
CA HIS A 253 -14.31 -0.01 3.94
C HIS A 253 -12.98 -0.69 3.64
N TYR A 254 -11.87 -0.01 3.93
CA TYR A 254 -10.54 -0.58 3.75
C TYR A 254 -10.38 -1.85 4.58
N SER A 255 -9.86 -2.90 3.96
CA SER A 255 -10.00 -4.26 4.48
C SER A 255 -8.88 -5.19 4.04
N ILE A 256 -8.89 -6.39 4.59
CA ILE A 256 -8.02 -7.51 4.20
C ILE A 256 -8.44 -8.17 2.87
N GLY A 257 -9.32 -7.52 2.09
CA GLY A 257 -9.84 -8.08 0.85
C GLY A 257 -8.75 -8.39 -0.20
N GLN A 258 -7.61 -7.68 -0.15
CA GLN A 258 -6.49 -7.92 -1.06
C GLN A 258 -5.70 -9.18 -0.69
N ASP A 259 -5.65 -9.56 0.60
CA ASP A 259 -5.05 -10.81 1.05
C ASP A 259 -5.93 -12.01 0.62
N VAL A 260 -7.26 -11.86 0.74
CA VAL A 260 -8.22 -12.85 0.22
C VAL A 260 -8.14 -12.93 -1.31
N LEU A 261 -7.96 -11.81 -2.01
CA LEU A 261 -7.80 -11.79 -3.46
C LEU A 261 -6.53 -12.53 -3.90
N ALA A 262 -5.44 -12.43 -3.15
CA ALA A 262 -4.23 -13.21 -3.41
C ALA A 262 -4.51 -14.73 -3.32
N ALA A 263 -5.26 -15.19 -2.33
CA ALA A 263 -5.66 -16.60 -2.21
C ALA A 263 -6.55 -17.07 -3.38
N VAL A 264 -7.43 -16.20 -3.88
CA VAL A 264 -8.22 -16.46 -5.08
C VAL A 264 -7.33 -16.58 -6.31
N ILE A 265 -6.34 -15.69 -6.47
CA ILE A 265 -5.35 -15.75 -7.56
C ILE A 265 -4.58 -17.06 -7.53
N GLU A 266 -4.12 -17.53 -6.36
CA GLU A 266 -3.41 -18.82 -6.26
C GLU A 266 -4.26 -19.98 -6.80
N THR A 267 -5.54 -20.00 -6.39
CA THR A 267 -6.46 -21.06 -6.78
C THR A 267 -6.79 -20.99 -8.26
N ALA A 268 -7.02 -19.78 -8.79
CA ALA A 268 -7.35 -19.57 -10.20
C ALA A 268 -6.18 -19.84 -11.14
N ALA A 269 -4.95 -19.54 -10.71
CA ALA A 269 -3.74 -19.67 -11.52
C ALA A 269 -3.00 -21.01 -11.33
N ASP A 270 -3.48 -21.86 -10.42
CA ASP A 270 -2.89 -23.17 -10.04
C ASP A 270 -1.38 -23.08 -9.72
N GLN A 271 -0.99 -22.03 -9.01
CA GLN A 271 0.39 -21.78 -8.57
C GLN A 271 0.42 -20.83 -7.37
N SER A 272 1.56 -20.72 -6.67
CA SER A 272 1.66 -19.75 -5.57
C SER A 272 1.56 -18.31 -6.05
N PHE A 273 1.05 -17.42 -5.20
CA PHE A 273 0.86 -16.01 -5.53
C PHE A 273 2.20 -15.36 -5.87
N GLU A 274 3.23 -15.68 -5.08
CA GLU A 274 4.62 -15.28 -5.33
C GLU A 274 5.12 -15.69 -6.71
N SER A 275 4.95 -16.96 -7.10
CA SER A 275 5.38 -17.44 -8.41
C SER A 275 4.63 -16.72 -9.54
N PHE A 276 3.33 -16.50 -9.35
CA PHE A 276 2.50 -15.82 -10.33
C PHE A 276 2.96 -14.38 -10.57
N VAL A 277 3.11 -13.58 -9.50
CA VAL A 277 3.54 -12.18 -9.65
C VAL A 277 4.99 -12.08 -10.11
N GLN A 278 5.85 -13.01 -9.71
CA GLN A 278 7.22 -13.08 -10.22
C GLN A 278 7.24 -13.27 -11.74
N ALA A 279 6.50 -14.27 -12.24
CA ALA A 279 6.49 -14.62 -13.65
C ALA A 279 5.76 -13.58 -14.53
N ARG A 280 4.66 -13.01 -14.01
CA ARG A 280 3.74 -12.18 -14.81
C ARG A 280 3.97 -10.69 -14.66
N ILE A 281 4.65 -10.23 -13.60
CA ILE A 281 4.83 -8.80 -13.30
C ILE A 281 6.31 -8.46 -13.08
N PHE A 282 6.97 -9.08 -12.10
CA PHE A 282 8.30 -8.64 -11.67
C PHE A 282 9.38 -8.96 -12.70
N ALA A 283 9.47 -10.20 -13.19
CA ALA A 283 10.50 -10.56 -14.17
C ALA A 283 10.37 -9.79 -15.50
N PRO A 284 9.16 -9.58 -16.09
CA PRO A 284 9.02 -8.74 -17.28
C PRO A 284 9.40 -7.26 -17.09
N LEU A 285 9.36 -6.77 -15.85
CA LEU A 285 9.72 -5.39 -15.49
C LEU A 285 11.12 -5.26 -14.89
N SER A 286 11.90 -6.35 -14.86
CA SER A 286 13.23 -6.41 -14.23
C SER A 286 13.23 -5.96 -12.76
N MET A 287 12.18 -6.31 -12.01
CA MET A 287 12.04 -5.99 -10.59
C MET A 287 12.69 -7.08 -9.72
N ASP A 288 13.99 -7.31 -9.91
CA ASP A 288 14.72 -8.45 -9.33
C ASP A 288 14.81 -8.41 -7.78
N ASP A 289 14.71 -7.21 -7.22
CA ASP A 289 14.77 -6.95 -5.77
C ASP A 289 13.38 -6.93 -5.08
N THR A 290 12.31 -7.28 -5.80
CA THR A 290 10.94 -7.27 -5.27
C THR A 290 10.47 -8.69 -4.97
N GLY A 291 10.08 -8.95 -3.72
CA GLY A 291 9.57 -10.25 -3.30
C GLY A 291 8.95 -10.24 -1.91
N PHE A 292 8.54 -11.42 -1.43
CA PHE A 292 7.91 -11.59 -0.11
C PHE A 292 8.91 -11.99 1.00
N VAL A 293 10.13 -12.36 0.61
CA VAL A 293 11.23 -12.75 1.50
C VAL A 293 12.49 -12.03 1.05
N VAL A 294 13.24 -11.48 2.00
CA VAL A 294 14.56 -10.89 1.73
C VAL A 294 15.60 -12.01 1.74
N ALA A 295 16.36 -12.14 0.66
CA ALA A 295 17.42 -13.14 0.58
C ALA A 295 18.54 -12.83 1.60
N PRO A 296 19.21 -13.84 2.19
CA PRO A 296 20.27 -13.63 3.18
C PRO A 296 21.39 -12.67 2.70
N GLU A 297 21.77 -12.75 1.43
CA GLU A 297 22.77 -11.89 0.79
C GLU A 297 22.35 -10.41 0.72
N ASP A 298 21.05 -10.14 0.70
CA ASP A 298 20.49 -8.79 0.58
C ASP A 298 20.12 -8.15 1.91
N LEU A 299 20.25 -8.88 3.03
CA LEU A 299 19.97 -8.34 4.36
C LEU A 299 20.76 -7.07 4.67
N SER A 300 21.94 -6.92 4.09
CA SER A 300 22.78 -5.73 4.27
C SER A 300 22.16 -4.46 3.67
N ARG A 301 21.21 -4.59 2.73
CA ARG A 301 20.49 -3.49 2.06
C ARG A 301 19.14 -3.18 2.72
N LEU A 302 18.69 -4.01 3.66
CA LEU A 302 17.38 -3.88 4.29
C LEU A 302 17.38 -2.74 5.31
N THR A 303 16.43 -1.82 5.15
CA THR A 303 16.24 -0.71 6.08
C THR A 303 15.64 -1.17 7.42
N THR A 304 16.04 -0.50 8.50
CA THR A 304 15.44 -0.70 9.82
C THR A 304 14.01 -0.15 9.84
N ASN A 305 13.09 -0.94 10.40
CA ASN A 305 11.69 -0.53 10.55
C ASN A 305 11.46 0.02 11.96
N TYR A 306 11.10 1.30 12.05
CA TYR A 306 10.79 1.98 13.30
C TYR A 306 9.28 1.92 13.60
N ALA A 307 8.91 2.13 14.87
CA ALA A 307 7.53 2.11 15.37
C ALA A 307 7.21 3.38 16.16
#